data_AF-A0A942KWS6-F1
#
_entry.id   AF-A0A942KWS6-F1
#
_cell.length_a   1.000
_cell.length_b   1.000
_cell.length_c   1.000
_cell.angle_alpha   90.00
_cell.angle_beta   90.00
_cell.angle_gamma   90.00
#
_symmetry.space_group_name_H-M   'P 1'
#
loop_
_entity.id
_entity.type
_entity.pdbx_description
1 polymer ?
#
loop_
_entity_poly.entity_id
_entity_poly.type
_entity_poly.pdbx_seq_one_letter_code
_entity_poly.pdbx_strand_id
1 'polypeptide(L)'
;MTEMQDDLDDLLARAAQWPVLPSEALMNRVLADALARQPQASAPVPRPAPRPGVLARLSGLFGGPPVLAGLGTAAVFGLALGYLSPTTLNYLTGTSTETAEFFPQADFLTTEG
;
A
#
# COMPACT_ATOMS: atom_id res chain seq x y z
N MET A 1 36.74 15.66 -21.43
CA MET A 1 36.83 14.76 -20.25
C MET A 1 36.13 13.44 -20.53
N THR A 2 34.93 13.45 -21.13
CA THR A 2 34.16 12.25 -21.49
C THR A 2 34.89 11.31 -22.46
N GLU A 3 35.50 11.82 -23.53
CA GLU A 3 36.20 10.97 -24.52
C GLU A 3 37.36 10.16 -23.94
N MET A 4 38.15 10.75 -23.04
CA MET A 4 39.23 10.04 -22.35
C MET A 4 38.70 8.96 -21.39
N GLN A 5 37.47 9.15 -20.90
CA GLN A 5 36.80 8.21 -20.01
C GLN A 5 36.25 7.03 -20.81
N ASP A 6 35.68 7.30 -21.99
CA ASP A 6 35.22 6.28 -22.95
C ASP A 6 36.40 5.42 -23.45
N ASP A 7 37.53 6.04 -23.81
CA ASP A 7 38.76 5.33 -24.20
C ASP A 7 39.30 4.41 -23.08
N LEU A 8 39.22 4.86 -21.82
CA LEU A 8 39.68 4.08 -20.67
C LEU A 8 38.75 2.88 -20.42
N ASP A 9 37.44 3.09 -20.52
CA ASP A 9 36.45 2.04 -20.35
C ASP A 9 36.59 0.95 -21.43
N ASP A 10 36.87 1.34 -22.68
CA ASP A 10 37.15 0.40 -23.77
C ASP A 10 38.42 -0.43 -23.54
N LEU A 11 39.49 0.19 -23.04
CA LEU A 11 40.73 -0.50 -22.67
C LEU A 11 40.52 -1.49 -21.52
N LEU A 12 39.77 -1.09 -20.48
CA LEU A 12 39.43 -1.95 -19.35
C LEU A 12 38.54 -3.12 -19.77
N ALA A 13 37.57 -2.88 -20.66
CA ALA A 13 36.71 -3.91 -21.23
C ALA A 13 37.52 -4.94 -22.03
N ARG A 14 38.54 -4.50 -22.76
CA ARG A 14 39.44 -5.40 -23.49
C ARG A 14 40.32 -6.22 -22.54
N ALA A 15 40.85 -5.61 -21.48
CA ALA A 15 41.64 -6.30 -20.47
C ALA A 15 40.82 -7.36 -19.70
N ALA A 16 39.55 -7.07 -19.41
CA ALA A 16 38.66 -7.99 -18.69
C ALA A 16 38.38 -9.31 -19.43
N GLN A 17 38.57 -9.35 -20.76
CA GLN A 17 38.43 -10.58 -21.56
C GLN A 17 39.50 -11.63 -21.25
N TRP A 18 40.57 -11.25 -20.54
CA TRP A 18 41.70 -12.12 -20.20
C TRP A 18 41.92 -12.12 -18.67
N PRO A 19 41.01 -12.74 -17.90
CA PRO A 19 41.11 -12.74 -16.46
C PRO A 19 42.33 -13.55 -16.01
N VAL A 20 43.34 -12.85 -15.48
CA VAL A 20 44.48 -13.47 -14.80
C VAL A 20 44.04 -13.82 -13.39
N LEU A 21 44.06 -15.10 -13.03
CA LEU A 21 43.72 -15.52 -11.68
C LEU A 21 44.85 -15.09 -10.72
N PRO A 22 44.55 -14.35 -9.64
CA PRO A 22 45.55 -14.00 -8.63
C PRO A 22 46.08 -15.26 -7.94
N SER A 23 47.32 -15.21 -7.45
CA SER A 23 47.88 -16.33 -6.70
C SER A 23 47.16 -16.50 -5.35
N GLU A 24 47.04 -17.74 -4.89
CA GLU A 24 46.47 -18.08 -3.58
C GLU A 24 47.13 -17.31 -2.43
N ALA A 25 48.46 -17.15 -2.49
CA ALA A 25 49.23 -16.42 -1.48
C ALA A 25 48.87 -14.94 -1.44
N LEU A 26 48.64 -14.31 -2.60
CA LEU A 26 48.19 -12.92 -2.67
C LEU A 26 46.77 -12.81 -2.11
N MET A 27 45.89 -13.74 -2.50
CA MET A 27 44.51 -13.68 -2.03
C MET A 27 44.37 -13.84 -0.53
N ASN A 28 45.12 -14.75 0.06
CA ASN A 28 45.12 -14.93 1.51
C ASN A 28 45.58 -13.67 2.26
N ARG A 29 46.59 -12.96 1.72
CA ARG A 29 47.05 -11.69 2.30
C ARG A 29 46.00 -10.59 2.21
N VAL A 30 45.34 -10.45 1.05
CA VAL A 30 44.26 -9.47 0.84
C VAL A 30 43.09 -9.73 1.79
N LEU A 31 42.69 -11.00 1.96
CA LEU A 31 41.61 -11.37 2.88
C LEU A 31 41.98 -11.09 4.33
N ALA A 32 43.20 -11.42 4.76
CA ALA A 32 43.67 -11.10 6.10
C ALA A 32 43.67 -9.58 6.37
N ASP A 33 44.08 -8.79 5.38
CA ASP A 33 44.12 -7.33 5.47
C ASP A 33 42.71 -6.71 5.51
N ALA A 34 41.79 -7.24 4.69
CA ALA A 34 40.40 -6.82 4.67
C ALA A 34 39.71 -7.12 6.02
N LEU A 35 39.91 -8.31 6.57
CA LEU A 35 39.38 -8.69 7.88
C LEU A 35 39.90 -7.77 8.99
N ALA A 36 41.19 -7.42 8.96
CA ALA A 36 41.79 -6.51 9.94
C ALA A 36 41.22 -5.07 9.87
N ARG A 37 40.70 -4.66 8.71
CA ARG A 37 40.10 -3.33 8.48
C ARG A 37 38.58 -3.32 8.53
N GLN A 38 37.92 -4.44 8.82
CA GLN A 38 36.47 -4.45 8.91
C GLN A 38 36.03 -3.49 10.03
N PRO A 39 35.16 -2.52 9.73
CA PRO A 39 34.62 -1.66 10.76
C PRO A 39 33.84 -2.53 11.74
N GLN A 40 34.15 -2.42 13.04
CA GLN A 40 33.33 -3.04 14.06
C GLN A 40 31.95 -2.39 14.00
N ALA A 41 30.95 -3.21 13.67
CA ALA A 41 29.56 -2.79 13.75
C ALA A 41 29.30 -2.35 15.20
N SER A 42 29.00 -1.07 15.39
CA SER A 42 28.52 -0.58 16.67
C SER A 42 27.21 -1.29 16.96
N ALA A 43 27.11 -1.95 18.12
CA ALA A 43 25.90 -2.63 18.51
C ALA A 43 24.71 -1.64 18.45
N PRO A 44 23.59 -2.01 17.81
CA PRO A 44 22.45 -1.12 17.74
C PRO A 44 21.95 -0.85 19.17
N VAL A 45 21.87 0.42 19.54
CA VAL A 45 21.24 0.84 20.80
C VAL A 45 19.74 0.55 20.69
N PRO A 46 19.15 -0.24 21.61
CA PRO A 46 17.72 -0.52 21.57
C PRO A 46 16.93 0.78 21.74
N ARG A 47 16.11 1.12 20.75
CA ARG A 47 15.18 2.25 20.80
C ARG A 47 13.85 1.76 21.37
N PRO A 48 13.21 2.50 22.31
CA PRO A 48 11.89 2.12 22.80
C PRO A 48 10.90 2.05 21.65
N ALA A 49 10.14 0.95 21.57
CA ALA A 49 9.10 0.78 20.58
C ALA A 49 7.96 1.78 20.83
N PRO A 50 7.39 2.41 19.78
CA PRO A 50 6.24 3.29 19.95
C PRO A 50 5.04 2.52 20.50
N ARG A 51 4.33 3.12 21.45
CA ARG A 51 3.11 2.53 22.01
C ARG A 51 2.01 2.56 20.93
N PRO A 52 1.33 1.43 20.63
CA PRO A 52 0.28 1.43 19.62
C PRO A 52 -0.92 2.27 20.08
N GLY A 53 -1.35 3.21 19.24
CA GLY A 53 -2.56 3.99 19.42
C GLY A 53 -3.84 3.15 19.28
N VAL A 54 -5.01 3.73 19.58
CA VAL A 54 -6.30 3.03 19.58
C VAL A 54 -6.60 2.37 18.23
N LEU A 55 -6.39 3.09 17.12
CA LEU A 55 -6.59 2.55 15.77
C LEU A 55 -5.64 1.38 15.45
N ALA A 56 -4.38 1.44 15.91
CA ALA A 56 -3.41 0.35 15.72
C ALA A 56 -3.82 -0.91 16.49
N ARG A 57 -4.44 -0.75 17.66
CA ARG A 57 -5.01 -1.86 18.44
C ARG A 57 -6.22 -2.46 17.74
N LEU A 58 -7.11 -1.62 17.20
CA LEU A 58 -8.26 -2.08 16.42
C LEU A 58 -7.80 -2.82 15.15
N SER A 59 -6.84 -2.28 14.40
CA SER A 59 -6.29 -3.00 13.24
C SER A 59 -5.66 -4.34 13.62
N GLY A 60 -5.01 -4.43 14.79
CA GLY A 60 -4.46 -5.69 15.29
C GLY A 60 -5.53 -6.73 15.63
N LEU A 61 -6.73 -6.29 16.02
CA LEU A 61 -7.85 -7.18 16.38
C LEU A 61 -8.63 -7.67 15.16
N PHE A 62 -8.78 -6.80 14.14
CA PHE A 62 -9.61 -7.05 12.96
C PHE A 62 -8.84 -7.57 11.74
N GLY A 63 -7.53 -7.83 11.84
CA GLY A 63 -6.75 -8.43 10.75
C GLY A 63 -6.02 -7.42 9.84
N GLY A 64 -5.89 -6.17 10.26
CA GLY A 64 -5.02 -5.18 9.64
C GLY A 64 -5.73 -3.96 9.03
N PRO A 65 -4.97 -3.08 8.36
CA PRO A 65 -5.48 -1.87 7.73
C PRO A 65 -6.59 -2.08 6.66
N PRO A 66 -6.63 -3.15 5.83
CA PRO A 66 -7.69 -3.29 4.84
C PRO A 66 -9.08 -3.43 5.46
N VAL A 67 -9.20 -4.02 6.65
CA VAL A 67 -10.49 -4.21 7.32
C VAL A 67 -11.05 -2.89 7.86
N LEU A 68 -10.19 -2.01 8.37
CA LEU A 68 -10.61 -0.65 8.77
C LEU A 68 -11.05 0.19 7.56
N ALA A 69 -10.38 0.04 6.41
CA ALA A 69 -10.78 0.73 5.19
C ALA A 69 -12.16 0.24 4.70
N GLY A 70 -12.42 -1.07 4.75
CA GLY A 70 -13.73 -1.65 4.44
C GLY A 70 -14.81 -1.16 5.40
N LEU A 71 -14.55 -1.17 6.70
CA LEU A 71 -15.48 -0.69 7.74
C LEU A 71 -15.81 0.80 7.57
N GLY A 72 -14.80 1.63 7.32
CA GLY A 72 -14.98 3.07 7.08
C GLY A 72 -15.79 3.33 5.81
N THR A 73 -15.50 2.60 4.73
CA THR A 73 -16.25 2.69 3.47
C THR A 73 -17.71 2.29 3.67
N ALA A 74 -17.98 1.20 4.39
CA ALA A 74 -19.33 0.75 4.70
C ALA A 74 -20.10 1.76 5.56
N ALA A 75 -19.44 2.39 6.55
CA ALA A 75 -20.06 3.42 7.37
C ALA A 75 -20.45 4.66 6.55
N VAL A 76 -19.58 5.12 5.65
CA VAL A 76 -19.87 6.24 4.74
C VAL A 76 -21.01 5.88 3.78
N PHE A 77 -21.00 4.67 3.21
CA PHE A 77 -22.10 4.19 2.37
C PHE A 77 -23.41 4.10 3.13
N GLY A 78 -23.41 3.59 4.35
CA GLY A 78 -24.59 3.54 5.21
C GLY A 78 -25.15 4.93 5.51
N LEU A 79 -24.28 5.92 5.74
CA LEU A 79 -24.70 7.31 5.93
C LEU A 79 -25.28 7.89 4.64
N ALA A 80 -24.62 7.68 3.50
CA ALA A 80 -25.11 8.16 2.21
C ALA A 80 -26.48 7.56 1.88
N LEU A 81 -26.63 6.23 1.96
CA LEU A 81 -27.89 5.56 1.70
C LEU A 81 -28.98 5.95 2.70
N GLY A 82 -28.64 6.15 3.97
CA GLY A 82 -29.60 6.60 4.99
C GLY A 82 -30.07 8.05 4.82
N TYR A 83 -29.27 8.89 4.15
CA TYR A 83 -29.62 10.30 3.90
C TYR A 83 -30.38 10.50 2.58
N LEU A 84 -30.19 9.64 1.58
CA LEU A 84 -30.83 9.81 0.27
C LEU A 84 -32.34 9.53 0.33
N SER A 85 -33.14 10.44 -0.22
CA SER A 85 -34.57 10.22 -0.48
C SER A 85 -34.76 9.17 -1.60
N PRO A 86 -35.92 8.47 -1.67
CA PRO A 86 -36.21 7.49 -2.73
C PRO A 86 -36.04 8.06 -4.15
N THR A 87 -36.41 9.33 -4.33
CA THR A 87 -36.21 10.08 -5.58
C THR A 87 -34.74 10.21 -5.98
N THR A 88 -33.83 10.43 -5.02
CA THR A 88 -32.40 10.57 -5.30
C THR A 88 -31.76 9.22 -5.62
N LEU A 89 -32.23 8.13 -4.98
CA LEU A 89 -31.81 6.76 -5.31
C LEU A 89 -32.20 6.39 -6.75
N ASN A 90 -33.42 6.74 -7.18
CA ASN A 90 -33.90 6.48 -8.54
C ASN A 90 -33.02 7.13 -9.63
N TYR A 91 -32.48 8.32 -9.37
CA TYR A 91 -31.52 8.98 -10.29
C TYR A 91 -30.17 8.25 -10.36
N LEU A 92 -29.70 7.68 -9.25
CA LEU A 92 -28.39 7.02 -9.18
C LEU A 92 -28.42 5.59 -9.74
N THR A 93 -29.53 4.87 -9.56
CA THR A 93 -29.72 3.49 -10.01
C THR A 93 -30.35 3.37 -11.40
N GLY A 94 -30.91 4.46 -11.94
CA GLY A 94 -31.62 4.47 -13.22
C GLY A 94 -32.96 3.71 -13.20
N THR A 95 -33.45 3.34 -12.01
CA THR A 95 -34.68 2.57 -11.83
C THR A 95 -35.82 3.50 -11.44
N SER A 96 -36.95 3.44 -12.15
CA SER A 96 -38.20 4.04 -11.69
C SER A 96 -38.86 3.06 -10.73
N THR A 97 -38.70 3.29 -9.42
CA THR A 97 -39.47 2.54 -8.43
C THR A 97 -40.91 3.05 -8.46
N GLU A 98 -41.81 2.27 -9.02
CA GLU A 98 -43.24 2.55 -8.98
C GLU A 98 -43.70 2.32 -7.54
N THR A 99 -43.95 3.40 -6.80
CA THR A 99 -44.51 3.34 -5.46
C THR A 99 -45.89 2.69 -5.54
N ALA A 100 -45.99 1.42 -5.13
CA ALA A 100 -47.27 0.74 -5.01
C ALA A 100 -48.06 1.40 -3.87
N GLU A 101 -49.08 2.18 -4.23
CA GLU A 101 -49.98 2.81 -3.28
C GLU A 101 -50.98 1.75 -2.78
N PHE A 102 -50.78 1.27 -1.54
CA PHE A 102 -51.62 0.24 -0.92
C PHE A 102 -52.86 0.79 -0.22
N PHE A 103 -53.07 2.11 -0.23
CA PHE A 103 -54.26 2.74 0.33
C PHE A 103 -55.16 3.23 -0.80
N PRO A 104 -56.41 2.74 -0.92
CA PRO A 104 -57.37 3.32 -1.84
C PRO A 104 -57.55 4.80 -1.47
N GLN A 105 -57.49 5.67 -2.47
CA GLN A 105 -57.57 7.11 -2.30
C GLN A 105 -58.88 7.46 -1.60
N ALA A 106 -58.86 8.43 -0.68
CA ALA A 106 -60.05 8.85 0.08
C ALA A 106 -61.21 9.32 -0.82
N ASP A 107 -60.93 9.59 -2.10
CA ASP A 107 -61.92 9.85 -3.15
C ASP A 107 -62.87 8.66 -3.34
N PHE A 108 -62.40 7.41 -3.19
CA PHE A 108 -63.24 6.21 -3.19
C PHE A 108 -64.22 6.17 -2.01
N LEU A 109 -63.93 6.84 -0.89
CA LEU A 109 -64.87 6.90 0.25
C LEU A 109 -65.86 8.06 0.15
N THR A 110 -65.63 9.01 -0.76
CA THR A 110 -66.46 10.23 -0.89
C THR A 110 -67.26 10.28 -2.19
N THR A 111 -66.92 9.49 -3.22
CA THR A 111 -67.63 9.45 -4.50
C THR A 111 -68.78 8.43 -4.57
N GLU A 112 -68.77 7.40 -3.74
CA GLU A 112 -69.76 6.29 -3.74
C GLU A 112 -70.60 6.20 -2.46
N GLY A 113 -70.75 7.34 -1.76
CA GLY A 113 -71.74 7.55 -0.68
C GLY A 113 -73.01 8.20 -1.18
#